data_AF-L0B115-F1
#
_entry.id   AF-L0B115-F1
#
_cell.length_a   1.000
_cell.length_b   1.000
_cell.length_c   1.000
_cell.angle_alpha   90.00
_cell.angle_beta   90.00
_cell.angle_gamma   90.00
#
_symmetry.space_group_name_H-M   'P 1'
#
loop_
_entity.id
_entity.type
_entity.pdbx_description
1 polymer ?
#
loop_
_entity_poly.entity_id
_entity_poly.type
_entity_poly.pdbx_seq_one_letter_code
_entity_poly.pdbx_strand_id
1 'polypeptide(L)'
;MLCSRYLLLFPLIVSIVSQCFIIRRNFKSHTLQGSTHMFNRLAVRGKGSEILANSRDLFNNIQKSLNNMDDIYSNEDAVQHIDLAGEQPEGSFPVYLKVYDLSHGLVKTISLPLLGFLLEGVWHTSIAIHGNEYFFGDGIKYNEESLCERITAHPLIRRIKLGYTFITKEVFDDYIKTLGTQFSKEAYNLTKWNCNNFSNTAAEFLIGKGIPEEYLTFIDKVRNSPHGETILRIIEEARKNSAFVVPGQDNAVV
;
A
#
# COMPACT_ATOMS: atom_id res chain seq x y z
N MET A 1 27.07 -0.08 -18.35
CA MET A 1 27.01 -1.40 -17.68
C MET A 1 26.52 -1.30 -16.22
N LEU A 2 25.46 -0.53 -15.92
CA LEU A 2 24.81 -0.50 -14.59
C LEU A 2 23.59 -1.45 -14.49
N CYS A 3 23.17 -2.05 -15.61
CA CYS A 3 21.91 -2.76 -15.78
C CYS A 3 21.79 -4.11 -15.03
N SER A 4 22.88 -4.65 -14.48
CA SER A 4 22.89 -5.94 -13.78
C SER A 4 22.83 -5.84 -12.24
N ARG A 5 22.94 -4.62 -11.67
CA ARG A 5 23.14 -4.43 -10.22
C ARG A 5 21.86 -4.53 -9.39
N TYR A 6 20.70 -4.15 -9.95
CA TYR A 6 19.42 -4.14 -9.24
C TYR A 6 18.54 -5.35 -9.56
N LEU A 7 18.74 -5.99 -10.72
CA LEU A 7 17.94 -7.12 -11.19
C LEU A 7 18.07 -8.38 -10.30
N LEU A 8 19.17 -8.52 -9.56
CA LEU A 8 19.43 -9.67 -8.67
C LEU A 8 18.93 -9.45 -7.23
N LEU A 9 18.78 -8.20 -6.79
CA LEU A 9 18.20 -7.83 -5.48
C LEU A 9 16.68 -7.71 -5.55
N PHE A 10 16.14 -7.51 -6.74
CA PHE A 10 14.72 -7.30 -6.97
C PHE A 10 13.82 -8.50 -6.60
N PRO A 11 14.17 -9.75 -6.96
CA PRO A 11 13.42 -10.93 -6.53
C PRO A 11 13.48 -11.14 -5.01
N LEU A 12 14.54 -10.66 -4.36
CA LEU A 12 14.70 -10.74 -2.91
C LEU A 12 13.81 -9.71 -2.21
N ILE A 13 13.75 -8.47 -2.71
CA ILE A 13 12.84 -7.42 -2.20
C ILE A 13 11.38 -7.83 -2.41
N VAL A 14 11.05 -8.39 -3.57
CA VAL A 14 9.71 -8.91 -3.88
C VAL A 14 9.39 -10.16 -3.05
N SER A 15 10.35 -11.05 -2.85
CA SER A 15 10.20 -12.21 -1.96
C SER A 15 10.06 -11.79 -0.50
N ILE A 16 10.71 -10.71 -0.06
CA ILE A 16 10.58 -10.15 1.29
C ILE A 16 9.22 -9.49 1.45
N VAL A 17 8.76 -8.69 0.48
CA VAL A 17 7.44 -8.05 0.49
C VAL A 17 6.31 -9.11 0.40
N SER A 18 6.48 -10.17 -0.39
CA SER A 18 5.56 -11.31 -0.44
C SER A 18 5.67 -12.21 0.82
N GLN A 19 6.85 -12.38 1.42
CA GLN A 19 7.03 -13.17 2.65
C GLN A 19 6.46 -12.44 3.86
N CYS A 20 6.58 -11.11 3.96
CA CYS A 20 5.90 -10.31 4.97
C CYS A 20 4.36 -10.46 4.90
N PHE A 21 3.82 -10.72 3.70
CA PHE A 21 2.40 -11.01 3.48
C PHE A 21 1.99 -12.46 3.84
N ILE A 22 2.88 -13.44 3.66
CA ILE A 22 2.61 -14.87 3.88
C ILE A 22 2.89 -15.30 5.33
N ILE A 23 3.87 -14.68 6.00
CA ILE A 23 4.37 -15.13 7.32
C ILE A 23 3.34 -14.96 8.45
N ARG A 24 2.32 -14.09 8.31
CA ARG A 24 1.30 -13.94 9.37
C ARG A 24 0.21 -15.02 9.37
N ARG A 25 0.11 -15.86 8.33
CA ARG A 25 -0.98 -16.85 8.25
C ARG A 25 -0.63 -18.28 8.66
N ASN A 26 0.64 -18.68 8.78
CA ASN A 26 0.99 -19.97 9.38
C ASN A 26 2.48 -20.09 9.74
N PHE A 27 2.71 -20.55 10.97
CA PHE A 27 3.91 -21.24 11.47
C PHE A 27 5.17 -20.47 11.91
N LYS A 28 5.63 -20.94 13.08
CA LYS A 28 6.88 -20.66 13.79
C LYS A 28 8.10 -20.75 12.86
N SER A 29 8.99 -19.77 13.02
CA SER A 29 10.46 -19.84 12.85
C SER A 29 10.97 -20.96 11.93
N HIS A 30 11.23 -20.68 10.66
CA HIS A 30 12.31 -21.26 9.84
C HIS A 30 12.12 -20.88 8.37
N THR A 31 12.60 -19.72 7.91
CA THR A 31 12.90 -19.46 6.47
C THR A 31 13.62 -18.12 6.25
N LEU A 32 14.76 -17.90 6.93
CA LEU A 32 15.68 -16.79 6.60
C LEU A 32 17.11 -17.25 6.28
N GLN A 33 17.43 -18.55 6.48
CA GLN A 33 18.76 -19.10 6.19
C GLN A 33 18.99 -19.42 4.69
N GLY A 34 17.93 -19.69 3.91
CA GLY A 34 18.06 -20.07 2.50
C GLY A 34 18.51 -18.93 1.59
N SER A 35 18.01 -17.72 1.83
CA SER A 35 18.27 -16.53 1.00
C SER A 35 19.71 -16.02 1.15
N THR A 36 20.26 -16.09 2.35
CA THR A 36 21.66 -15.74 2.67
C THR A 36 22.66 -16.64 1.94
N HIS A 37 22.30 -17.91 1.74
CA HIS A 37 23.15 -18.90 1.08
C HIS A 37 23.26 -18.69 -0.44
N MET A 38 22.20 -18.17 -1.07
CA MET A 38 22.19 -17.81 -2.50
C MET A 38 23.02 -16.54 -2.78
N PHE A 39 22.91 -15.53 -1.90
CA PHE A 39 23.72 -14.31 -1.97
C PHE A 39 25.22 -14.59 -1.84
N ASN A 40 25.61 -15.47 -0.90
CA ASN A 40 27.00 -15.85 -0.73
C ASN A 40 27.57 -16.66 -1.91
N ARG A 41 26.75 -17.42 -2.65
CA ARG A 41 27.22 -18.14 -3.86
C ARG A 41 27.45 -17.23 -5.06
N LEU A 42 26.66 -16.17 -5.22
CA LEU A 42 26.82 -15.19 -6.31
C LEU A 42 28.02 -14.26 -6.09
N ALA A 43 28.45 -14.04 -4.84
CA ALA A 43 29.60 -13.20 -4.48
C ALA A 43 30.98 -13.78 -4.87
N VAL A 44 31.07 -15.07 -5.22
CA VAL A 44 32.36 -15.76 -5.48
C VAL A 44 32.86 -15.57 -6.93
N ARG A 45 32.08 -15.01 -7.84
CA ARG A 45 32.48 -14.81 -9.24
C ARG A 45 32.61 -13.33 -9.64
N GLY A 46 33.74 -12.73 -9.27
CA GLY A 46 34.46 -11.73 -10.07
C GLY A 46 33.97 -10.28 -10.13
N LYS A 47 34.83 -9.37 -9.65
CA LYS A 47 34.87 -7.89 -9.86
C LYS A 47 33.67 -7.07 -9.34
N GLY A 48 33.82 -6.54 -8.11
CA GLY A 48 32.99 -5.42 -7.65
C GLY A 48 32.99 -5.20 -6.14
N SER A 49 34.10 -4.78 -5.53
CA SER A 49 34.18 -4.51 -4.08
C SER A 49 33.21 -3.41 -3.62
N GLU A 50 33.09 -2.31 -4.35
CA GLU A 50 32.10 -1.25 -4.08
C GLU A 50 30.66 -1.68 -4.36
N ILE A 51 30.46 -2.54 -5.36
CA ILE A 51 29.13 -3.07 -5.72
C ILE A 51 28.62 -3.96 -4.59
N LEU A 52 29.49 -4.80 -4.04
CA LEU A 52 29.20 -5.70 -2.93
C LEU A 52 29.00 -4.93 -1.62
N ALA A 53 29.71 -3.81 -1.41
CA ALA A 53 29.51 -2.93 -0.26
C ALA A 53 28.14 -2.25 -0.31
N ASN A 54 27.80 -1.56 -1.41
CA ASN A 54 26.49 -0.90 -1.55
C ASN A 54 25.32 -1.91 -1.53
N SER A 55 25.52 -3.12 -2.08
CA SER A 55 24.51 -4.18 -2.03
C SER A 55 24.34 -4.75 -0.62
N ARG A 56 25.44 -4.89 0.15
CA ARG A 56 25.39 -5.29 1.56
C ARG A 56 24.75 -4.22 2.44
N ASP A 57 25.06 -2.96 2.21
CA ASP A 57 24.48 -1.85 2.97
C ASP A 57 22.98 -1.72 2.70
N LEU A 58 22.55 -1.84 1.43
CA LEU A 58 21.14 -1.91 1.08
C LEU A 58 20.45 -3.12 1.73
N PHE A 59 21.07 -4.30 1.68
CA PHE A 59 20.55 -5.51 2.31
C PHE A 59 20.45 -5.37 3.83
N ASN A 60 21.47 -4.84 4.49
CA ASN A 60 21.49 -4.60 5.93
C ASN A 60 20.46 -3.54 6.33
N ASN A 61 20.26 -2.49 5.53
CA ASN A 61 19.23 -1.48 5.77
C ASN A 61 17.82 -2.05 5.60
N ILE A 62 17.59 -2.89 4.59
CA ILE A 62 16.34 -3.64 4.42
C ILE A 62 16.13 -4.54 5.65
N GLN A 63 17.13 -5.34 6.03
CA GLN A 63 17.01 -6.29 7.13
C GLN A 63 16.81 -5.60 8.49
N LYS A 64 17.47 -4.46 8.72
CA LYS A 64 17.23 -3.62 9.89
C LYS A 64 15.83 -3.01 9.90
N SER A 65 15.33 -2.56 8.74
CA SER A 65 13.96 -2.03 8.63
C SER A 65 12.92 -3.12 8.88
N LEU A 66 13.15 -4.34 8.37
CA LEU A 66 12.29 -5.50 8.63
C LEU A 66 12.31 -5.93 10.09
N ASN A 67 13.48 -5.92 10.74
CA ASN A 67 13.61 -6.31 12.14
C ASN A 67 13.03 -5.27 13.10
N ASN A 68 12.98 -3.99 12.70
CA ASN A 68 12.40 -2.90 13.47
C ASN A 68 10.91 -2.68 13.17
N MET A 69 10.30 -3.47 12.27
CA MET A 69 8.86 -3.39 12.03
C MET A 69 8.09 -3.62 13.34
N ASP A 70 8.46 -4.59 14.15
CA ASP A 70 7.71 -4.95 15.36
C ASP A 70 7.61 -3.81 16.41
N ASP A 71 8.58 -2.88 16.46
CA ASP A 71 8.63 -1.79 17.44
C ASP A 71 7.94 -0.49 16.98
N ILE A 72 7.75 -0.28 15.67
CA ILE A 72 7.15 0.96 15.12
C ILE A 72 5.62 0.93 15.20
N TYR A 73 5.00 -0.25 15.30
CA TYR A 73 3.57 -0.46 15.08
C TYR A 73 2.71 -0.58 16.35
N SER A 74 3.25 -0.21 17.51
CA SER A 74 2.51 -0.20 18.79
C SER A 74 1.94 1.17 19.18
N ASN A 75 2.17 2.23 18.39
CA ASN A 75 1.67 3.58 18.69
C ASN A 75 0.53 3.98 17.76
N GLU A 76 -0.71 3.88 18.27
CA GLU A 76 -1.87 4.61 17.72
C GLU A 76 -1.64 6.14 17.66
N ASP A 77 -0.69 6.65 18.45
CA ASP A 77 -0.33 8.07 18.56
C ASP A 77 0.37 8.68 17.32
N ALA A 78 0.69 7.89 16.28
CA ALA A 78 1.41 8.38 15.09
C ALA A 78 0.50 8.75 13.90
N VAL A 79 -0.82 8.51 13.98
CA VAL A 79 -1.75 8.81 12.89
C VAL A 79 -1.85 10.32 12.68
N GLN A 80 -1.58 10.78 11.46
CA GLN A 80 -1.73 12.19 11.11
C GLN A 80 -3.20 12.51 10.83
N HIS A 81 -3.82 13.29 11.71
CA HIS A 81 -5.15 13.85 11.48
C HIS A 81 -5.04 15.15 10.70
N ILE A 82 -5.59 15.17 9.48
CA ILE A 82 -5.57 16.33 8.59
C ILE A 82 -7.01 16.79 8.37
N ASP A 83 -7.27 18.08 8.55
CA ASP A 83 -8.59 18.66 8.26
C ASP A 83 -8.51 19.55 7.01
N LEU A 84 -9.09 19.07 5.91
CA LEU A 84 -9.28 19.83 4.68
C LEU A 84 -10.70 20.40 4.56
N ALA A 85 -11.54 20.13 5.56
CA ALA A 85 -12.89 20.65 5.62
C ALA A 85 -12.91 21.97 6.40
N GLY A 86 -13.91 22.81 6.10
CA GLY A 86 -14.20 24.00 6.89
C GLY A 86 -15.08 23.66 8.08
N GLU A 87 -15.90 24.63 8.50
CA GLU A 87 -16.93 24.43 9.50
C GLU A 87 -17.99 23.40 9.02
N GLN A 88 -18.46 22.56 9.94
CA GLN A 88 -19.46 21.54 9.64
C GLN A 88 -20.85 22.17 9.47
N PRO A 89 -21.51 22.00 8.31
CA PRO A 89 -22.92 22.36 8.18
C PRO A 89 -23.79 21.48 9.08
N GLU A 90 -24.81 22.08 9.71
CA GLU A 90 -25.79 21.36 10.53
C GLU A 90 -26.49 20.27 9.70
N GLY A 91 -26.62 19.06 10.25
CA GLY A 91 -27.25 17.92 9.57
C GLY A 91 -26.38 17.23 8.50
N SER A 92 -25.12 17.64 8.33
CA SER A 92 -24.18 16.99 7.42
C SER A 92 -23.31 15.93 8.10
N PHE A 93 -22.78 15.00 7.30
CA PHE A 93 -21.93 13.90 7.72
C PHE A 93 -20.48 14.12 7.27
N PRO A 94 -19.49 13.93 8.15
CA PRO A 94 -18.09 14.08 7.76
C PRO A 94 -17.62 12.91 6.89
N VAL A 95 -16.82 13.23 5.87
CA VAL A 95 -16.22 12.25 4.95
C VAL A 95 -14.72 12.25 5.15
N TYR A 96 -14.16 11.07 5.43
CA TYR A 96 -12.74 10.90 5.67
C TYR A 96 -12.09 10.02 4.60
N LEU A 97 -10.87 10.38 4.22
CA LEU A 97 -9.93 9.52 3.51
C LEU A 97 -8.98 8.92 4.53
N LYS A 98 -8.91 7.59 4.57
CA LYS A 98 -7.89 6.88 5.36
C LYS A 98 -6.78 6.44 4.44
N VAL A 99 -5.54 6.60 4.89
CA VAL A 99 -4.34 6.38 4.09
C VAL A 99 -3.41 5.43 4.84
N TYR A 100 -3.09 4.32 4.18
CA TYR A 100 -2.22 3.28 4.70
C TYR A 100 -0.96 3.19 3.84
N ASP A 101 0.16 2.85 4.47
CA ASP A 101 1.39 2.52 3.74
C ASP A 101 1.55 0.99 3.65
N LEU A 102 1.31 0.46 2.44
CA LEU A 102 1.47 -0.97 2.15
C LEU A 102 2.92 -1.45 2.24
N SER A 103 3.88 -0.54 2.18
CA SER A 103 5.30 -0.86 2.30
C SER A 103 5.81 -0.86 3.73
N HIS A 104 4.99 -0.43 4.71
CA HIS A 104 5.39 -0.38 6.12
C HIS A 104 6.70 0.41 6.33
N GLY A 105 6.80 1.58 5.71
CA GLY A 105 7.97 2.45 5.76
C GLY A 105 9.18 1.95 4.98
N LEU A 106 9.18 0.72 4.46
CA LEU A 106 10.32 0.14 3.76
C LEU A 106 10.68 0.96 2.51
N VAL A 107 9.66 1.42 1.78
CA VAL A 107 9.90 2.13 0.52
C VAL A 107 10.61 3.46 0.75
N LYS A 108 10.42 4.10 1.91
CA LYS A 108 11.12 5.33 2.28
C LYS A 108 12.64 5.12 2.40
N THR A 109 13.08 3.95 2.85
CA THR A 109 14.50 3.63 3.01
C THR A 109 15.15 3.23 1.69
N ILE A 110 14.43 2.56 0.79
CA ILE A 110 14.99 1.97 -0.43
C ILE A 110 14.70 2.76 -1.71
N SER A 111 13.77 3.71 -1.68
CA SER A 111 13.31 4.42 -2.88
C SER A 111 14.40 5.27 -3.51
N LEU A 112 15.17 6.04 -2.74
CA LEU A 112 16.21 6.90 -3.31
C LEU A 112 17.25 6.12 -4.15
N PRO A 113 17.87 5.03 -3.66
CA PRO A 113 18.83 4.26 -4.48
C PRO A 113 18.19 3.44 -5.60
N LEU A 114 16.87 3.20 -5.56
CA LEU A 114 16.17 2.33 -6.52
C LEU A 114 15.44 3.12 -7.63
N LEU A 115 14.79 4.22 -7.26
CA LEU A 115 13.94 5.07 -8.08
C LEU A 115 14.60 6.42 -8.41
N GLY A 116 15.69 6.78 -7.72
CA GLY A 116 16.35 8.08 -7.89
C GLY A 116 15.62 9.24 -7.22
N PHE A 117 14.53 8.98 -6.50
CA PHE A 117 13.81 9.95 -5.69
C PHE A 117 13.26 9.29 -4.42
N LEU A 118 12.94 10.10 -3.42
CA LEU A 118 12.34 9.61 -2.18
C LEU A 118 10.84 9.38 -2.39
N LEU A 119 10.41 8.13 -2.25
CA LEU A 119 9.01 7.76 -2.16
C LEU A 119 8.67 7.53 -0.69
N GLU A 120 7.68 8.27 -0.16
CA GLU A 120 7.35 8.24 1.26
C GLU A 120 6.57 6.98 1.68
N GLY A 121 5.85 6.35 0.76
CA GLY A 121 4.99 5.21 1.03
C GLY A 121 4.40 4.62 -0.24
N VAL A 122 3.84 3.42 -0.12
CA VAL A 122 2.99 2.80 -1.14
C VAL A 122 1.55 2.94 -0.68
N TRP A 123 0.86 3.92 -1.24
CA TRP A 123 -0.41 4.39 -0.68
C TRP A 123 -1.58 3.49 -1.07
N HIS A 124 -2.29 3.03 -0.04
CA HIS A 124 -3.62 2.48 -0.14
C HIS A 124 -4.61 3.43 0.54
N THR A 125 -5.69 3.77 -0.14
CA THR A 125 -6.74 4.62 0.43
C THR A 125 -8.09 3.94 0.51
N SER A 126 -8.90 4.42 1.47
CA SER A 126 -10.29 4.03 1.69
C SER A 126 -11.13 5.24 2.12
N ILE A 127 -12.45 5.16 1.94
CA ILE A 127 -13.39 6.20 2.37
C ILE A 127 -14.08 5.76 3.65
N ALA A 128 -13.97 6.59 4.70
CA ALA A 128 -14.69 6.39 5.96
C ALA A 128 -15.84 7.41 6.10
N ILE A 129 -17.06 6.89 6.22
CA ILE A 129 -18.31 7.65 6.36
C ILE A 129 -19.37 6.75 7.01
N HIS A 130 -20.28 7.33 7.80
CA HIS A 130 -21.39 6.61 8.44
C HIS A 130 -20.93 5.43 9.33
N GLY A 131 -19.77 5.58 9.98
CA GLY A 131 -19.15 4.53 10.83
C GLY A 131 -18.50 3.38 10.06
N ASN A 132 -18.58 3.38 8.74
CA ASN A 132 -18.03 2.34 7.87
C ASN A 132 -16.81 2.85 7.09
N GLU A 133 -15.91 1.92 6.76
CA GLU A 133 -14.80 2.12 5.86
C GLU A 133 -14.99 1.28 4.59
N TYR A 134 -15.01 1.96 3.44
CA TYR A 134 -15.21 1.40 2.11
C TYR A 134 -13.90 1.42 1.34
N PHE A 135 -13.55 0.30 0.70
CA PHE A 135 -12.32 0.16 -0.08
C PHE A 135 -12.54 -0.80 -1.25
N PHE A 136 -11.64 -0.76 -2.23
CA PHE A 136 -11.69 -1.60 -3.42
C PHE A 136 -10.50 -2.57 -3.44
N GLY A 137 -10.76 -3.83 -3.75
CA GLY A 137 -9.72 -4.83 -3.93
C GLY A 137 -10.21 -5.98 -4.79
N ASP A 138 -10.90 -6.93 -4.14
CA ASP A 138 -11.52 -8.07 -4.83
C ASP A 138 -13.01 -7.79 -5.05
N GLY A 139 -13.30 -6.65 -5.68
CA GLY A 139 -14.59 -5.98 -5.56
C GLY A 139 -14.59 -4.86 -4.51
N ILE A 140 -15.67 -4.07 -4.48
CA ILE A 140 -15.91 -3.09 -3.41
C ILE A 140 -16.25 -3.86 -2.13
N LYS A 141 -15.67 -3.42 -1.02
CA LYS A 141 -15.80 -4.05 0.29
C LYS A 141 -15.98 -2.97 1.35
N TYR A 142 -16.70 -3.31 2.42
CA TYR A 142 -16.80 -2.44 3.58
C TYR A 142 -16.96 -3.21 4.88
N ASN A 143 -16.58 -2.54 5.97
CA ASN A 143 -16.78 -2.96 7.36
C ASN A 143 -16.90 -1.71 8.24
N GLU A 144 -17.21 -1.89 9.52
CA GLU A 144 -17.03 -0.83 10.50
C GLU A 144 -15.58 -0.33 10.51
N GLU A 145 -15.39 0.99 10.60
CA GLU A 145 -14.08 1.66 10.54
C GLU A 145 -13.11 1.09 11.59
N SER A 146 -13.59 0.90 12.83
CA SER A 146 -12.79 0.33 13.91
C SER A 146 -12.38 -1.12 13.66
N LEU A 147 -13.22 -1.90 12.97
CA LEU A 147 -12.90 -3.27 12.62
C LEU A 147 -11.82 -3.30 11.56
N CYS A 148 -11.94 -2.47 10.51
CA CYS A 148 -10.92 -2.32 9.48
C CYS A 148 -9.56 -2.02 10.09
N GLU A 149 -9.44 -1.07 11.02
CA GLU A 149 -8.15 -0.74 11.67
C GLU A 149 -7.55 -1.94 12.40
N ARG A 150 -8.37 -2.72 13.13
CA ARG A 150 -7.89 -3.89 13.87
C ARG A 150 -7.47 -5.06 12.99
N ILE A 151 -8.21 -5.32 11.91
CA ILE A 151 -7.96 -6.47 11.02
C ILE A 151 -6.96 -6.14 9.92
N THR A 152 -6.76 -4.85 9.66
CA THR A 152 -5.78 -4.38 8.69
C THR A 152 -4.40 -4.55 9.27
N ALA A 153 -3.61 -5.43 8.65
CA ALA A 153 -2.22 -5.64 9.04
C ALA A 153 -1.30 -4.45 8.66
N HIS A 154 -1.83 -3.32 8.18
CA HIS A 154 -1.06 -2.19 7.66
C HIS A 154 -1.29 -0.94 8.53
N PRO A 155 -0.25 -0.11 8.74
CA PRO A 155 -0.36 1.07 9.57
C PRO A 155 -1.24 2.12 8.90
N LEU A 156 -2.24 2.62 9.63
CA LEU A 156 -2.92 3.86 9.27
C LEU A 156 -1.93 5.02 9.47
N ILE A 157 -1.61 5.73 8.39
CA ILE A 157 -0.64 6.83 8.42
C ILE A 157 -1.36 8.16 8.52
N ARG A 158 -2.47 8.32 7.77
CA ARG A 158 -3.24 9.56 7.77
C ARG A 158 -4.74 9.30 7.81
N ARG A 159 -5.44 10.15 8.54
CA ARG A 159 -6.90 10.27 8.53
C ARG A 159 -7.26 11.70 8.13
N ILE A 160 -7.68 11.86 6.89
CA ILE A 160 -7.87 13.17 6.25
C ILE A 160 -9.36 13.46 6.14
N LYS A 161 -9.86 14.48 6.84
CA LYS A 161 -11.23 14.96 6.65
C LYS A 161 -11.30 15.70 5.32
N LEU A 162 -11.99 15.11 4.35
CA LEU A 162 -12.10 15.67 3.01
C LEU A 162 -13.17 16.77 2.93
N GLY A 163 -14.26 16.60 3.67
CA GLY A 163 -15.42 17.50 3.62
C GLY A 163 -16.62 16.94 4.34
N TYR A 164 -17.79 17.50 4.03
CA TYR A 164 -19.08 17.11 4.56
C TYR A 164 -20.05 16.78 3.44
N THR A 165 -20.98 15.87 3.70
CA THR A 165 -22.02 15.48 2.75
C THR A 165 -23.40 15.45 3.43
N PHE A 166 -24.46 15.65 2.66
CA PHE A 166 -25.83 15.40 3.09
C PHE A 166 -26.36 14.05 2.58
N ILE A 167 -25.53 13.29 1.87
CA ILE A 167 -25.88 11.97 1.36
C ILE A 167 -25.99 10.99 2.54
N THR A 168 -27.17 10.41 2.69
CA THR A 168 -27.44 9.43 3.75
C THR A 168 -26.73 8.11 3.46
N LYS A 169 -26.66 7.25 4.47
CA LYS A 169 -26.02 5.94 4.33
C LYS A 169 -26.71 5.11 3.25
N GLU A 170 -28.04 5.11 3.21
CA GLU A 170 -28.83 4.31 2.27
C GLU A 170 -28.55 4.71 0.82
N VAL A 171 -28.52 6.02 0.55
CA VAL A 171 -28.22 6.55 -0.78
C VAL A 171 -26.79 6.21 -1.20
N PHE A 172 -25.84 6.30 -0.27
CA PHE A 172 -24.45 5.94 -0.56
C PHE A 172 -24.28 4.43 -0.79
N ASP A 173 -24.89 3.59 0.03
CA ASP A 173 -24.87 2.13 -0.13
C ASP A 173 -25.45 1.72 -1.51
N ASP A 174 -26.54 2.34 -1.94
CA ASP A 174 -27.13 2.09 -3.25
C ASP A 174 -26.21 2.56 -4.39
N TYR A 175 -25.58 3.72 -4.25
CA TYR A 175 -24.56 4.18 -5.20
C TYR A 175 -23.39 3.19 -5.31
N ILE A 176 -22.87 2.71 -4.18
CA ILE A 176 -21.79 1.71 -4.15
C ILE A 176 -22.18 0.44 -4.91
N LYS A 177 -23.42 -0.05 -4.78
CA LYS A 177 -23.89 -1.21 -5.55
C LYS A 177 -23.86 -0.95 -7.07
N THR A 178 -24.19 0.26 -7.51
CA THR A 178 -24.13 0.60 -8.96
C THR A 178 -22.71 0.54 -9.51
N LEU A 179 -21.70 0.78 -8.66
CA LEU A 179 -20.29 0.74 -9.02
C LEU A 179 -19.72 -0.68 -9.13
N GLY A 180 -20.44 -1.72 -8.69
CA GLY A 180 -19.91 -3.09 -8.60
C GLY A 180 -19.39 -3.67 -9.92
N THR A 181 -19.94 -3.26 -11.07
CA THR A 181 -19.41 -3.67 -12.39
C THR A 181 -18.11 -2.95 -12.73
N GLN A 182 -18.02 -1.65 -12.43
CA GLN A 182 -16.83 -0.84 -12.70
C GLN A 182 -15.67 -1.17 -11.76
N PHE A 183 -15.99 -1.54 -10.52
CA PHE A 183 -15.05 -1.91 -9.47
C PHE A 183 -15.24 -3.39 -9.10
N SER A 184 -15.24 -4.25 -10.12
CA SER A 184 -15.27 -5.70 -9.94
C SER A 184 -13.88 -6.25 -9.61
N LYS A 185 -13.83 -7.50 -9.16
CA LYS A 185 -12.58 -8.26 -8.99
C LYS A 185 -11.72 -8.24 -10.25
N GLU A 186 -12.34 -8.47 -11.40
CA GLU A 186 -11.69 -8.57 -12.71
C GLU A 186 -11.16 -7.22 -13.18
N ALA A 187 -11.84 -6.13 -12.80
CA ALA A 187 -11.42 -4.78 -13.12
C ALA A 187 -10.21 -4.31 -12.30
N TYR A 188 -9.89 -4.96 -11.18
CA TYR A 188 -8.81 -4.51 -10.30
C TYR A 188 -7.43 -4.61 -10.98
N ASN A 189 -6.74 -3.47 -11.01
CA ASN A 189 -5.36 -3.35 -11.47
C ASN A 189 -4.57 -2.44 -10.53
N LEU A 190 -3.51 -2.96 -9.90
CA LEU A 190 -2.75 -2.23 -8.89
C LEU A 190 -2.19 -0.90 -9.42
N THR A 191 -1.88 -0.82 -10.71
CA THR A 191 -1.22 0.35 -11.31
C THR A 191 -2.15 1.30 -12.08
N LYS A 192 -3.37 0.89 -12.39
CA LYS A 192 -4.29 1.65 -13.28
C LYS A 192 -5.70 1.83 -12.72
N TRP A 193 -6.18 0.87 -11.93
CA TRP A 193 -7.56 0.84 -11.45
C TRP A 193 -7.61 0.14 -10.09
N ASN A 194 -7.33 0.90 -9.04
CA ASN A 194 -7.11 0.39 -7.69
C ASN A 194 -7.95 1.15 -6.65
N CYS A 195 -7.68 0.87 -5.37
CA CYS A 195 -8.30 1.48 -4.21
C CYS A 195 -8.38 3.02 -4.29
N ASN A 196 -7.36 3.66 -4.84
CA ASN A 196 -7.28 5.11 -4.89
C ASN A 196 -8.22 5.68 -5.95
N ASN A 197 -8.39 4.98 -7.09
CA ASN A 197 -9.41 5.33 -8.07
C ASN A 197 -10.83 5.20 -7.49
N PHE A 198 -11.06 4.16 -6.69
CA PHE A 198 -12.32 3.98 -5.97
C PHE A 198 -12.56 5.11 -4.97
N SER A 199 -11.59 5.39 -4.09
CA SER A 199 -11.70 6.47 -3.12
C SER A 199 -11.95 7.82 -3.77
N ASN A 200 -11.32 8.08 -4.93
CA ASN A 200 -11.59 9.29 -5.71
C ASN A 200 -13.03 9.34 -6.22
N THR A 201 -13.51 8.26 -6.83
CA THR A 201 -14.88 8.18 -7.39
C THR A 201 -15.94 8.31 -6.29
N ALA A 202 -15.69 7.71 -5.12
CA ALA A 202 -16.57 7.85 -3.96
C ALA A 202 -16.54 9.26 -3.37
N ALA A 203 -15.35 9.89 -3.26
CA ALA A 203 -15.23 11.27 -2.79
C ALA A 203 -15.94 12.26 -3.74
N GLU A 204 -15.77 12.11 -5.05
CA GLU A 204 -16.44 12.96 -6.04
C GLU A 204 -17.97 12.90 -5.90
N PHE A 205 -18.52 11.70 -5.69
CA PHE A 205 -19.95 11.54 -5.44
C PHE A 205 -20.40 12.17 -4.12
N LEU A 206 -19.64 11.94 -3.03
CA LEU A 206 -20.04 12.37 -1.70
C LEU A 206 -19.93 13.88 -1.49
N ILE A 207 -18.87 14.50 -2.00
CA ILE A 207 -18.49 15.88 -1.66
C ILE A 207 -18.18 16.75 -2.88
N GLY A 208 -18.38 16.25 -4.11
CA GLY A 208 -18.17 17.00 -5.34
C GLY A 208 -16.70 17.24 -5.71
N LYS A 209 -15.75 16.63 -5.00
CA LYS A 209 -14.32 16.74 -5.25
C LYS A 209 -13.60 15.42 -4.96
N GLY A 210 -12.52 15.19 -5.71
CA GLY A 210 -11.67 14.01 -5.55
C GLY A 210 -10.80 14.02 -4.29
N ILE A 211 -9.99 12.97 -4.17
CA ILE A 211 -8.96 12.86 -3.11
C ILE A 211 -7.71 13.67 -3.49
N PRO A 212 -6.78 13.96 -2.55
CA PRO A 212 -5.53 14.62 -2.88
C PRO A 212 -4.77 13.91 -4.02
N GLU A 213 -4.34 14.69 -5.01
CA GLU A 213 -3.77 14.20 -6.28
C GLU A 213 -2.54 13.31 -6.10
N GLU A 214 -1.79 13.49 -5.00
CA GLU A 214 -0.62 12.67 -4.68
C GLU A 214 -0.94 11.18 -4.58
N TYR A 215 -2.14 10.80 -4.15
CA TYR A 215 -2.57 9.40 -4.03
C TYR A 215 -2.97 8.79 -5.38
N LEU A 216 -3.31 9.61 -6.36
CA LEU A 216 -3.64 9.17 -7.71
C LEU A 216 -2.38 9.07 -8.59
N THR A 217 -1.44 10.02 -8.41
CA THR A 217 -0.29 10.18 -9.30
C THR A 217 0.97 9.46 -8.84
N PHE A 218 1.01 8.89 -7.63
CA PHE A 218 2.25 8.27 -7.12
C PHE A 218 2.73 7.10 -7.99
N ILE A 219 1.83 6.31 -8.57
CA ILE A 219 2.21 5.22 -9.49
C ILE A 219 2.88 5.79 -10.74
N ASP A 220 2.41 6.91 -11.26
CA ASP A 220 3.03 7.54 -12.43
C ASP A 220 4.41 8.14 -12.09
N LYS A 221 4.59 8.67 -10.88
CA LYS A 221 5.92 9.06 -10.37
C LYS A 221 6.87 7.86 -10.34
N VAL A 222 6.40 6.70 -9.86
CA VAL A 222 7.19 5.46 -9.88
C VAL A 222 7.44 5.00 -11.31
N ARG A 223 6.43 5.00 -12.17
CA ARG A 223 6.51 4.58 -13.58
C ARG A 223 7.57 5.37 -14.36
N ASN A 224 7.61 6.68 -14.14
CA ASN A 224 8.52 7.61 -14.82
C ASN A 224 9.96 7.59 -14.26
N SER A 225 10.23 6.75 -13.26
CA SER A 225 11.57 6.58 -12.71
C SER A 225 12.45 5.65 -13.54
N PRO A 226 13.79 5.72 -13.38
CA PRO A 226 14.68 4.70 -13.92
C PRO A 226 14.25 3.32 -13.41
N HIS A 227 13.91 2.42 -14.33
CA HIS A 227 13.40 1.07 -14.06
C HIS A 227 11.98 0.97 -13.48
N GLY A 228 11.23 2.08 -13.35
CA GLY A 228 9.88 2.13 -12.80
C GLY A 228 8.89 1.12 -13.41
N GLU A 229 8.83 1.06 -14.73
CA GLU A 229 8.00 0.09 -15.47
C GLU A 229 8.35 -1.37 -15.14
N THR A 230 9.65 -1.69 -15.00
CA THR A 230 10.10 -3.04 -14.61
C THR A 230 9.67 -3.37 -13.18
N ILE A 231 9.81 -2.40 -12.27
CA ILE A 231 9.40 -2.52 -10.86
C ILE A 231 7.91 -2.80 -10.76
N LEU A 232 7.08 -2.00 -11.42
CA LEU A 232 5.62 -2.12 -11.41
C LEU A 232 5.15 -3.47 -11.99
N ARG A 233 5.77 -3.94 -13.08
CA ARG A 233 5.48 -5.26 -13.64
C ARG A 233 5.75 -6.38 -12.66
N ILE A 234 6.87 -6.33 -11.95
CA ILE A 234 7.23 -7.38 -10.99
C ILE A 234 6.28 -7.34 -9.79
N ILE A 235 5.87 -6.16 -9.32
CA ILE A 235 4.87 -6.04 -8.24
C ILE A 235 3.53 -6.64 -8.69
N GLU A 236 3.09 -6.37 -9.92
CA GLU A 236 1.85 -6.97 -10.46
C GLU A 236 1.96 -8.49 -10.62
N GLU A 237 3.09 -9.01 -11.09
CA GLU A 237 3.32 -10.46 -11.17
C GLU A 237 3.41 -11.11 -9.79
N ALA A 238 4.03 -10.43 -8.82
CA ALA A 238 4.04 -10.87 -7.43
C ALA A 238 2.61 -10.90 -6.87
N ARG A 239 1.78 -9.89 -7.14
CA ARG A 239 0.37 -9.87 -6.73
C ARG A 239 -0.43 -11.03 -7.31
N LYS A 240 -0.22 -11.38 -8.58
CA LYS A 240 -0.90 -12.54 -9.21
C LYS A 240 -0.49 -13.88 -8.59
N ASN A 241 0.77 -13.98 -8.15
CA ASN A 241 1.37 -15.21 -7.62
C ASN A 241 1.35 -15.30 -6.08
N SER A 242 1.02 -14.20 -5.41
CA SER A 242 0.89 -14.10 -3.95
C SER A 242 -0.58 -13.95 -3.58
N ALA A 243 -0.96 -14.43 -2.40
CA ALA A 243 -2.15 -13.92 -1.72
C ALA A 243 -1.87 -12.49 -1.22
N PHE A 244 -1.68 -11.53 -2.14
CA PHE A 244 -1.64 -10.12 -1.77
C PHE A 244 -3.06 -9.72 -1.36
N VAL A 245 -3.30 -9.79 -0.05
CA VAL A 245 -4.59 -9.51 0.57
C VAL A 245 -4.68 -7.98 0.76
N VAL A 246 -5.52 -7.31 -0.01
CA VAL A 246 -5.89 -5.91 0.28
C VAL A 246 -6.44 -5.88 1.72
N PRO A 247 -6.02 -4.91 2.55
CA PRO A 247 -6.51 -4.77 3.93
C PRO A 247 -7.98 -5.14 4.12
N GLY A 248 -8.31 -6.00 5.10
CA GLY A 248 -9.69 -6.34 5.43
C GLY A 248 -10.43 -7.29 4.48
N GLN A 249 -9.78 -7.84 3.45
CA GLN A 249 -10.44 -8.66 2.43
C GLN A 249 -11.14 -9.95 2.92
N ASP A 250 -10.68 -10.57 4.01
CA ASP A 250 -11.19 -11.89 4.44
C ASP A 250 -12.46 -11.84 5.29
N ASN A 251 -12.78 -10.66 5.85
CA ASN A 251 -13.91 -10.46 6.77
C ASN A 251 -14.85 -9.33 6.32
N ALA A 252 -14.67 -8.80 5.11
CA ALA A 252 -15.50 -7.70 4.62
C ALA A 252 -16.81 -8.18 4.00
N VAL A 253 -17.86 -7.41 4.26
CA VAL A 253 -19.14 -7.54 3.57
C VAL A 253 -18.94 -7.12 2.11
N VAL A 254 -19.45 -7.96 1.20
CA VAL A 254 -19.50 -7.71 -0.25
C VAL A 254 -20.76 -6.92 -0.57
#